data_AF-Q6CFV7-F1
#
_entry.id   AF-Q6CFV7-F1
#
_cell.length_a   1.000
_cell.length_b   1.000
_cell.length_c   1.000
_cell.angle_alpha   90.00
_cell.angle_beta   90.00
_cell.angle_gamma   90.00
#
_symmetry.space_group_name_H-M   'P 1'
#
loop_
_entity.id
_entity.type
_entity.pdbx_description
1 polymer ?
#
loop_
_entity_poly.entity_id
_entity_poly.type
_entity_poly.pdbx_seq_one_letter_code
_entity_poly.pdbx_strand_id
1 'polypeptide(L)'
;MKRYILDPSGDYRGITDDPEAVPTTKQVLLMRLHPSQKSPCPICLHPEPVGPYMLECGHVFCISCLCRLSQQSESRSQHKISSQNEVTCPSCVYKDYDVSRGKFVLWDEQRPSGTDKGHLEMQMKVRISGNCAVVRDCSCEASSSSDTIPYHTQKGFESSRYLLGDRDALIGYYSSLKHAIEQETILDHNDETFSGEHVSQVVKLVENKIKESEALGGGESIEEDLDKEKDPGDDVFAHTPKGDFYVSPKKRSALKAQFPTVSHIPNHMKRPVRLRHYYQGTAGEDVYLSKLDSKIMQTAFGSLDKSPALINVPVEAVTQAKVTREMKRDAEYEHLSTDSTISLVEIDWEKTDIVTPEVLVAFTDAISRRREAREKVKRAERAAQKKIQKSMRYEEDYYYDDDDYDDGYEDEYQTNGGLPPLDLFDCVTKVVDKRW
;
A
#
# COMPACT_ATOMS: atom_id res chain seq x y z
N MET A 1 -3.62 -0.66 1.20
CA MET A 1 -2.81 0.14 2.15
C MET A 1 -1.62 0.78 1.43
N LYS A 2 -1.15 1.96 1.87
CA LYS A 2 0.07 2.59 1.34
C LYS A 2 1.31 1.96 1.98
N ARG A 3 2.29 1.54 1.19
CA ARG A 3 3.58 1.05 1.67
C ARG A 3 4.69 2.04 1.34
N TYR A 4 5.67 2.17 2.22
CA TYR A 4 6.74 3.16 2.08
C TYR A 4 8.08 2.46 1.95
N ILE A 5 8.84 2.85 0.93
CA ILE A 5 10.25 2.51 0.78
C ILE A 5 11.04 3.65 1.41
N LEU A 6 11.79 3.33 2.46
CA LEU A 6 12.45 4.27 3.36
C LEU A 6 13.95 4.35 3.10
N ASP A 7 14.57 5.46 3.50
CA ASP A 7 16.02 5.63 3.49
C ASP A 7 16.70 4.68 4.51
N PRO A 8 17.61 3.79 4.10
CA PRO A 8 18.32 2.90 5.02
C PRO A 8 19.08 3.60 6.16
N SER A 9 19.43 4.89 5.98
CA SER A 9 20.20 5.67 6.95
C SER A 9 19.35 6.23 8.10
N GLY A 10 18.02 6.12 8.02
CA GLY A 10 17.09 6.69 9.00
C GLY A 10 16.92 5.86 10.27
N ASP A 11 16.61 6.53 11.39
CA ASP A 11 16.11 5.87 12.61
C ASP A 11 14.58 5.80 12.57
N TYR A 12 14.05 4.57 12.66
CA TYR A 12 12.63 4.26 12.51
C TYR A 12 11.99 3.62 13.74
N ARG A 13 12.71 3.50 14.86
CA ARG A 13 12.21 2.83 16.08
C ARG A 13 10.87 3.40 16.58
N GLY A 14 10.63 4.70 16.41
CA GLY A 14 9.37 5.33 16.81
C GLY A 14 8.19 5.06 15.87
N ILE A 15 8.44 4.59 14.64
CA ILE A 15 7.41 4.39 13.60
C ILE A 15 7.06 2.90 13.46
N THR A 16 8.01 2.00 13.74
CA THR A 16 7.78 0.55 13.69
C THR A 16 6.77 0.07 14.72
N ASP A 17 6.69 0.75 15.86
CA ASP A 17 5.84 0.37 16.98
C ASP A 17 4.43 0.94 16.89
N ASP A 18 4.24 2.01 16.10
CA ASP A 18 2.95 2.70 15.94
C ASP A 18 2.38 2.51 14.52
N PRO A 19 1.26 1.79 14.37
CA PRO A 19 0.57 1.64 13.09
C PRO A 19 -0.05 2.94 12.55
N GLU A 20 -0.15 4.01 13.33
CA GLU A 20 -0.62 5.32 12.86
C GLU A 20 0.52 6.26 12.51
N ALA A 21 1.74 5.98 12.97
CA ALA A 21 2.88 6.81 12.65
C ALA A 21 3.08 6.86 11.12
N VAL A 22 3.45 8.04 10.63
CA VAL A 22 3.73 8.25 9.20
C VAL A 22 5.16 8.78 9.10
N PRO A 23 6.00 8.19 8.23
CA PRO A 23 7.35 8.69 8.00
C PRO A 23 7.30 10.11 7.43
N THR A 24 8.31 10.91 7.77
CA THR A 24 8.46 12.24 7.20
C THR A 24 8.75 12.13 5.70
N THR A 25 8.31 13.10 4.91
CA THR A 25 8.55 13.15 3.45
C THR A 25 10.02 12.95 3.05
N LYS A 26 10.98 13.37 3.89
CA LYS A 26 12.42 13.18 3.67
C LYS A 26 12.89 11.73 3.87
N GLN A 27 12.22 10.99 4.74
CA GLN A 27 12.55 9.61 5.06
C GLN A 27 12.01 8.62 4.01
N VAL A 28 11.07 9.05 3.17
CA VAL A 28 10.44 8.22 2.14
C VAL A 28 11.16 8.43 0.82
N LEU A 29 11.70 7.36 0.25
CA LEU A 29 12.32 7.38 -1.08
C LEU A 29 11.27 7.13 -2.17
N LEU A 30 10.43 6.10 -2.00
CA LEU A 30 9.34 5.76 -2.90
C LEU A 30 8.09 5.28 -2.17
N MET A 31 6.98 5.33 -2.89
CA MET A 31 5.69 4.79 -2.47
C MET A 31 5.44 3.50 -3.22
N ARG A 32 5.19 2.40 -2.50
CA ARG A 32 4.89 1.11 -3.11
C ARG A 32 3.38 0.84 -3.00
N LEU A 33 2.71 0.64 -4.14
CA LEU A 33 1.25 0.51 -4.22
C LEU A 33 0.84 -0.77 -4.96
N HIS A 34 -0.29 -1.33 -4.55
CA HIS A 34 -0.86 -2.52 -5.18
C HIS A 34 -1.49 -2.18 -6.55
N PRO A 35 -1.48 -3.08 -7.57
CA PRO A 35 -2.04 -2.81 -8.89
C PRO A 35 -3.53 -2.47 -8.91
N SER A 36 -4.31 -2.97 -7.93
CA SER A 36 -5.73 -2.59 -7.80
C SER A 36 -5.95 -1.12 -7.46
N GLN A 37 -4.90 -0.41 -7.04
CA GLN A 37 -4.91 1.04 -6.81
C GLN A 37 -4.46 1.82 -8.06
N LYS A 38 -4.12 1.15 -9.17
CA LYS A 38 -3.82 1.83 -10.43
C LYS A 38 -5.07 2.57 -10.91
N SER A 39 -4.90 3.85 -11.20
CA SER A 39 -5.90 4.69 -11.83
C SER A 39 -5.26 5.40 -13.03
N PRO A 40 -6.03 5.71 -14.09
CA PRO A 40 -5.53 6.54 -15.17
C PRO A 40 -5.04 7.88 -14.63
N CYS A 41 -4.08 8.51 -15.31
CA CYS A 41 -3.66 9.85 -14.96
C CYS A 41 -4.84 10.82 -15.13
N PRO A 42 -5.27 11.57 -14.10
CA PRO A 42 -6.40 12.50 -14.24
C PRO A 42 -6.15 13.69 -15.18
N ILE A 43 -4.90 13.93 -15.59
CA ILE A 43 -4.53 15.05 -16.47
C ILE A 43 -4.54 14.62 -17.94
N CYS A 44 -3.79 13.57 -18.30
CA CYS A 44 -3.71 13.09 -19.68
C CYS A 44 -4.65 11.92 -20.00
N LEU A 45 -5.34 11.36 -19.01
CA LEU A 45 -6.24 10.20 -19.11
C LEU A 45 -5.57 8.91 -19.61
N HIS A 46 -4.24 8.87 -19.68
CA HIS A 46 -3.52 7.66 -20.02
C HIS A 46 -3.77 6.57 -18.95
N PRO A 47 -4.16 5.34 -19.34
CA PRO A 47 -4.51 4.26 -18.40
C PRO A 47 -3.39 3.90 -17.43
N GLU A 48 -2.13 4.04 -17.84
CA GLU A 48 -0.97 3.78 -17.00
C GLU A 48 -0.10 5.04 -16.89
N PRO A 49 -0.12 5.77 -15.75
CA PRO A 49 0.67 6.99 -15.63
C PRO A 49 2.17 6.73 -15.82
N VAL A 50 2.79 7.41 -16.79
CA VAL A 50 4.24 7.39 -17.03
C VAL A 50 4.94 8.21 -15.95
N GLY A 51 5.96 7.64 -15.31
CA GLY A 51 6.58 8.27 -14.14
C GLY A 51 5.56 8.56 -13.05
N PRO A 52 4.83 7.54 -12.55
CA PRO A 52 3.71 7.75 -11.65
C PRO A 52 4.21 8.42 -10.36
N TYR A 53 3.58 9.54 -10.03
CA TYR A 53 4.02 10.44 -8.97
C TYR A 53 2.85 10.82 -8.08
N MET A 54 2.97 10.52 -6.80
CA MET A 54 1.93 10.73 -5.80
C MET A 54 2.16 12.04 -5.04
N LEU A 55 1.16 12.91 -5.04
CA LEU A 55 1.14 14.11 -4.19
C LEU A 55 0.81 13.77 -2.73
N GLU A 56 1.00 14.72 -1.81
CA GLU A 56 0.72 14.49 -0.38
C GLU A 56 -0.75 14.16 -0.09
N CYS A 57 -1.68 14.59 -0.95
CA CYS A 57 -3.10 14.20 -0.88
C CYS A 57 -3.35 12.73 -1.24
N GLY A 58 -2.38 12.03 -1.83
CA GLY A 58 -2.48 10.63 -2.23
C GLY A 58 -2.91 10.37 -3.68
N HIS A 59 -3.25 11.41 -4.45
CA HIS A 59 -3.55 11.25 -5.88
C HIS A 59 -2.28 11.08 -6.70
N VAL A 60 -2.35 10.21 -7.71
CA VAL A 60 -1.22 9.81 -8.55
C VAL A 60 -1.42 10.36 -9.96
N PHE A 61 -0.35 10.92 -10.54
CA PHE A 61 -0.33 11.52 -11.87
C PHE A 61 0.95 11.12 -12.61
N CYS A 62 1.02 11.38 -13.92
CA CYS A 62 2.33 11.43 -14.58
C CYS A 62 3.12 12.62 -14.02
N ILE A 63 4.41 12.42 -13.71
CA ILE A 63 5.27 13.51 -13.27
C ILE A 63 5.40 14.63 -14.32
N SER A 64 5.44 14.26 -15.61
CA SER A 64 5.45 15.20 -16.75
C SER A 64 4.23 16.11 -16.76
N CYS A 65 3.05 15.54 -16.50
CA CYS A 65 1.79 16.28 -16.38
C CYS A 65 1.77 17.25 -15.19
N LEU A 66 2.29 16.84 -14.03
CA LEU A 66 2.38 17.72 -12.85
C LEU A 66 3.36 18.88 -13.07
N CYS A 67 4.54 18.61 -13.63
CA CYS A 67 5.52 19.65 -13.93
C CYS A 67 4.96 20.69 -14.91
N ARG A 68 4.23 20.26 -15.95
CA ARG A 68 3.56 21.18 -16.86
C ARG A 68 2.51 22.04 -16.16
N LEU A 69 1.71 21.44 -15.28
CA LEU A 69 0.69 22.16 -14.53
C LEU A 69 1.30 23.24 -13.63
N SER A 70 2.42 22.94 -12.96
CA SER A 70 3.18 23.90 -12.13
C SER A 70 3.63 25.12 -12.93
N GLN A 71 4.17 24.91 -14.13
CA GLN A 71 4.64 25.99 -15.00
C GLN A 71 3.48 26.86 -15.52
N GLN A 72 2.32 26.25 -15.79
CA GLN A 72 1.13 27.00 -16.21
C GLN A 72 0.59 27.88 -15.07
N SER A 73 0.64 27.44 -13.82
CA SER A 73 0.26 28.29 -12.68
C SER A 73 1.22 29.47 -12.48
N GLU A 74 2.51 29.31 -12.76
CA GLU A 74 3.48 30.42 -12.66
C GLU A 74 3.18 31.54 -13.67
N SER A 75 2.92 31.18 -14.93
CA SER A 75 2.63 32.17 -15.99
C SER A 75 1.36 33.00 -15.74
N ARG A 76 0.38 32.43 -15.03
CA ARG A 76 -0.86 33.13 -14.62
C ARG A 76 -0.66 34.03 -13.39
N SER A 77 0.39 33.81 -12.61
CA SER A 77 0.58 34.43 -11.29
C SER A 77 1.56 35.59 -11.31
N GLN A 78 1.52 36.46 -12.33
CA GLN A 78 2.42 37.63 -12.44
C GLN A 78 2.34 38.62 -11.25
N HIS A 79 1.37 38.45 -10.33
CA HIS A 79 1.16 39.32 -9.17
C HIS A 79 1.12 38.62 -7.79
N LYS A 80 1.51 37.33 -7.68
CA LYS A 80 1.66 36.66 -6.38
C LYS A 80 3.03 36.00 -6.28
N ILE A 81 3.68 36.17 -5.12
CA ILE A 81 4.90 35.46 -4.73
C ILE A 81 4.49 34.00 -4.43
N SER A 82 4.15 33.24 -5.46
CA SER A 82 3.95 31.80 -5.37
C SER A 82 5.31 31.13 -5.42
N SER A 83 5.54 30.09 -4.63
CA SER A 83 6.77 29.31 -4.77
C SER A 83 6.77 28.58 -6.12
N GLN A 84 7.95 28.37 -6.71
CA GLN A 84 8.12 27.87 -8.09
C GLN A 84 7.60 26.43 -8.35
N ASN A 85 7.08 25.74 -7.32
CA ASN A 85 6.72 24.32 -7.38
C ASN A 85 5.32 24.01 -6.82
N GLU A 86 4.48 25.02 -6.56
CA GLU A 86 3.15 24.81 -6.00
C GLU A 86 2.09 24.54 -7.07
N VAL A 87 1.31 23.47 -6.87
CA VAL A 87 0.22 23.04 -7.75
C VAL A 87 -1.02 22.71 -6.93
N THR A 88 -2.18 23.25 -7.30
CA THR A 88 -3.47 22.77 -6.80
C THR A 88 -3.76 21.39 -7.40
N CYS A 89 -3.98 20.38 -6.55
CA CYS A 89 -4.28 19.02 -7.04
C CYS A 89 -5.59 18.99 -7.86
N PRO A 90 -5.56 18.59 -9.16
CA PRO A 90 -6.77 18.59 -10.01
C PRO A 90 -7.88 17.65 -9.53
N SER A 91 -7.52 16.57 -8.84
CA SER A 91 -8.48 15.56 -8.39
C SER A 91 -9.24 15.95 -7.14
N CYS A 92 -8.63 16.75 -6.25
CA CYS A 92 -9.23 17.04 -4.95
C CYS A 92 -9.45 18.52 -4.69
N VAL A 93 -8.72 19.42 -5.38
CA VAL A 93 -8.88 20.88 -5.36
C VAL A 93 -8.80 21.53 -3.96
N TYR A 94 -8.48 20.75 -2.93
CA TYR A 94 -8.51 21.19 -1.54
C TYR A 94 -7.40 22.17 -1.15
N LYS A 95 -6.22 22.08 -1.78
CA LYS A 95 -5.05 22.89 -1.42
C LYS A 95 -4.00 22.87 -2.53
N ASP A 96 -3.11 23.86 -2.48
CA ASP A 96 -1.83 23.87 -3.20
C ASP A 96 -0.83 22.94 -2.52
N TYR A 97 -0.12 22.17 -3.34
CA TYR A 97 0.88 21.20 -2.93
C TYR A 97 2.20 21.50 -3.64
N ASP A 98 3.28 21.44 -2.88
CA ASP A 98 4.62 21.49 -3.44
C ASP A 98 4.95 20.14 -4.12
N VAL A 99 5.14 20.18 -5.44
CA VAL A 99 5.44 19.00 -6.26
C VAL A 99 6.74 18.32 -5.79
N SER A 100 7.71 19.05 -5.24
CA SER A 100 8.96 18.49 -4.74
C SER A 100 8.78 17.57 -3.52
N ARG A 101 7.66 17.72 -2.79
CA ARG A 101 7.31 16.88 -1.64
C ARG A 101 6.62 15.58 -2.04
N GLY A 102 6.12 15.48 -3.27
CA GLY A 102 5.57 14.23 -3.80
C GLY A 102 6.60 13.09 -3.87
N LYS A 103 6.12 11.89 -4.22
CA LYS A 103 6.96 10.69 -4.28
C LYS A 103 6.63 9.85 -5.51
N PHE A 104 7.65 9.28 -6.12
CA PHE A 104 7.47 8.28 -7.17
C PHE A 104 6.77 7.03 -6.64
N VAL A 105 5.99 6.41 -7.50
CA VAL A 105 5.22 5.21 -7.20
C VAL A 105 5.84 4.01 -7.88
N LEU A 106 6.14 2.99 -7.10
CA LEU A 106 6.45 1.65 -7.56
C LEU A 106 5.17 0.80 -7.46
N TRP A 107 4.65 0.34 -8.59
CA TRP A 107 3.55 -0.62 -8.60
C TRP A 107 4.09 -2.01 -8.29
N ASP A 108 3.42 -2.73 -7.40
CA ASP A 108 3.68 -4.16 -7.20
C ASP A 108 3.46 -4.91 -8.53
N GLU A 109 4.23 -5.98 -8.77
CA GLU A 109 3.97 -6.86 -9.90
C GLU A 109 2.58 -7.48 -9.75
N GLN A 110 1.80 -7.55 -10.84
CA GLN A 110 0.55 -8.30 -10.83
C GLN A 110 0.86 -9.78 -10.62
N ARG A 111 0.81 -10.23 -9.37
CA ARG A 111 0.51 -11.63 -9.11
C ARG A 111 -0.93 -11.85 -9.56
N PRO A 112 -1.24 -12.92 -10.31
CA PRO A 112 -2.62 -13.24 -10.62
C PRO A 112 -3.37 -13.34 -9.28
N SER A 113 -4.18 -12.34 -8.94
CA SER A 113 -5.16 -12.47 -7.85
C SER A 113 -5.98 -13.68 -8.25
N GLY A 114 -5.86 -14.78 -7.50
CA GLY A 114 -6.35 -16.11 -7.88
C GLY A 114 -7.87 -16.25 -8.07
N THR A 115 -8.59 -15.14 -8.23
CA THR A 115 -10.04 -15.07 -8.37
C THR A 115 -10.59 -15.65 -9.67
N ASP A 116 -9.75 -16.07 -10.62
CA ASP A 116 -10.16 -16.58 -11.93
C ASP A 116 -11.11 -17.79 -11.89
N LYS A 117 -11.27 -18.44 -10.72
CA LYS A 117 -12.21 -19.57 -10.51
C LYS A 117 -12.99 -19.52 -9.19
N GLY A 118 -13.18 -18.32 -8.62
CA GLY A 118 -13.84 -18.17 -7.31
C GLY A 118 -13.06 -18.78 -6.14
N HIS A 119 -11.79 -19.08 -6.35
CA HIS A 119 -10.85 -19.48 -5.30
C HIS A 119 -9.95 -18.30 -4.96
N LEU A 120 -9.33 -18.34 -3.79
CA LEU A 120 -8.39 -17.34 -3.33
C LEU A 120 -7.22 -18.05 -2.68
N GLU A 121 -6.03 -17.71 -3.14
CA GLU A 121 -4.79 -18.14 -2.50
C GLU A 121 -4.47 -17.20 -1.34
N MET A 122 -4.30 -17.79 -0.15
CA MET A 122 -3.98 -17.07 1.06
C MET A 122 -2.78 -17.71 1.73
N GLN A 123 -1.94 -16.88 2.33
CA GLN A 123 -0.72 -17.30 3.00
C GLN A 123 -0.75 -16.88 4.45
N MET A 124 -0.24 -17.76 5.30
CA MET A 124 -0.02 -17.47 6.70
C MET A 124 1.13 -16.47 6.84
N LYS A 125 0.81 -15.34 7.45
CA LYS A 125 1.75 -14.29 7.85
C LYS A 125 2.00 -14.39 9.35
N VAL A 126 3.20 -13.99 9.74
CA VAL A 126 3.67 -13.97 11.12
C VAL A 126 4.08 -12.57 11.48
N ARG A 127 3.66 -12.16 12.67
CA ARG A 127 4.02 -10.88 13.25
C ARG A 127 4.56 -11.04 14.66
N ILE A 128 5.50 -10.17 15.01
CA ILE A 128 6.09 -10.06 16.35
C ILE A 128 5.31 -8.98 17.10
N SER A 129 4.75 -9.31 18.26
CA SER A 129 4.06 -8.33 19.11
C SER A 129 5.01 -7.19 19.49
N GLY A 130 4.59 -5.96 19.26
CA GLY A 130 5.39 -4.75 19.46
C GLY A 130 5.90 -4.13 18.16
N ASN A 131 6.16 -4.91 17.11
CA ASN A 131 6.50 -4.39 15.78
C ASN A 131 5.26 -4.42 14.90
N CYS A 132 4.61 -3.26 14.75
CA CYS A 132 3.40 -3.07 13.96
C CYS A 132 3.65 -2.97 12.46
N ALA A 133 4.89 -2.73 12.03
CA ALA A 133 5.16 -2.43 10.64
C ALA A 133 5.65 -3.61 9.80
N VAL A 134 6.32 -4.56 10.45
CA VAL A 134 7.01 -5.66 9.76
C VAL A 134 6.19 -6.94 9.86
N VAL A 135 5.81 -7.45 8.69
CA VAL A 135 5.04 -8.67 8.51
C VAL A 135 5.86 -9.61 7.65
N ARG A 136 6.02 -10.86 8.11
CA ARG A 136 6.82 -11.86 7.41
C ARG A 136 6.03 -13.11 7.06
N ASP A 137 6.43 -13.77 6.00
CA ASP A 137 5.87 -15.07 5.62
C ASP A 137 6.27 -16.15 6.63
N CYS A 138 5.38 -17.12 6.89
CA CYS A 138 5.70 -18.19 7.83
C CYS A 138 6.91 -19.04 7.41
N SER A 139 7.21 -19.11 6.10
CA SER A 139 8.31 -19.88 5.54
C SER A 139 9.67 -19.16 5.51
N CYS A 140 9.78 -17.90 5.96
CA CYS A 140 11.06 -17.21 5.96
C CYS A 140 11.95 -17.64 7.16
N GLU A 141 13.19 -18.03 6.88
CA GLU A 141 14.17 -18.33 7.93
C GLU A 141 14.56 -17.05 8.67
N ALA A 142 14.53 -17.11 10.01
CA ALA A 142 14.76 -15.95 10.85
C ALA A 142 16.27 -15.70 11.00
N SER A 143 16.83 -14.81 10.17
CA SER A 143 18.23 -14.40 10.25
C SER A 143 18.42 -12.90 10.51
N SER A 144 17.62 -12.28 11.38
CA SER A 144 18.02 -11.02 12.03
C SER A 144 17.14 -10.72 13.24
N SER A 145 17.73 -10.07 14.23
CA SER A 145 17.05 -9.48 15.39
C SER A 145 15.73 -8.79 15.02
N SER A 146 14.71 -8.94 15.87
CA SER A 146 13.31 -8.48 15.73
C SER A 146 13.08 -6.98 15.41
N ASP A 147 14.14 -6.18 15.35
CA ASP A 147 14.07 -4.73 15.44
C ASP A 147 14.44 -4.02 14.13
N THR A 148 14.87 -4.76 13.10
CA THR A 148 15.31 -4.16 11.82
C THR A 148 14.25 -4.27 10.73
N ILE A 149 13.98 -3.15 10.05
CA ILE A 149 13.09 -3.09 8.88
C ILE A 149 13.78 -3.83 7.72
N PRO A 150 13.09 -4.75 7.02
CA PRO A 150 13.64 -5.49 5.89
C PRO A 150 13.81 -4.61 4.65
N TYR A 151 14.71 -4.97 3.75
CA TYR A 151 14.84 -4.30 2.45
C TYR A 151 13.68 -4.67 1.53
N HIS A 152 13.29 -3.76 0.64
CA HIS A 152 12.14 -3.96 -0.25
C HIS A 152 12.31 -5.05 -1.31
N THR A 153 13.56 -5.48 -1.53
CA THR A 153 13.97 -6.61 -2.38
C THR A 153 13.93 -7.94 -1.63
N GLN A 154 13.86 -7.92 -0.29
CA GLN A 154 13.85 -9.11 0.53
C GLN A 154 12.50 -9.85 0.38
N LYS A 155 12.59 -11.14 0.02
CA LYS A 155 11.41 -12.00 -0.14
C LYS A 155 10.74 -12.28 1.21
N GLY A 156 9.42 -12.40 1.19
CA GLY A 156 8.60 -12.74 2.35
C GLY A 156 8.19 -11.55 3.22
N PHE A 157 8.47 -10.31 2.79
CA PHE A 157 8.08 -9.08 3.48
C PHE A 157 7.19 -8.16 2.64
N GLU A 158 6.64 -8.65 1.54
CA GLU A 158 5.84 -7.86 0.59
C GLU A 158 4.59 -7.23 1.23
N SER A 159 4.07 -7.86 2.29
CA SER A 159 2.94 -7.34 3.07
C SER A 159 3.34 -6.26 4.09
N SER A 160 4.64 -6.05 4.35
CA SER A 160 5.12 -5.06 5.32
C SER A 160 4.79 -3.64 4.86
N ARG A 161 4.47 -2.78 5.83
CA ARG A 161 4.14 -1.37 5.58
C ARG A 161 5.38 -0.54 5.28
N TYR A 162 6.48 -0.84 5.96
CA TYR A 162 7.76 -0.15 5.83
C TYR A 162 8.80 -1.13 5.34
N LEU A 163 9.54 -0.72 4.32
CA LEU A 163 10.64 -1.46 3.72
C LEU A 163 11.80 -0.50 3.50
N LEU A 164 13.04 -0.95 3.66
CA LEU A 164 14.23 -0.15 3.34
C LEU A 164 14.51 -0.16 1.83
N GLY A 165 14.98 0.97 1.32
CA GLY A 165 15.47 1.11 -0.04
C GLY A 165 16.74 0.31 -0.26
N ASP A 166 16.72 -0.59 -1.23
CA ASP A 166 17.90 -1.31 -1.69
C ASP A 166 18.56 -0.48 -2.80
N ARG A 167 19.87 -0.23 -2.68
CA ARG A 167 20.60 0.67 -3.56
C ARG A 167 20.45 0.29 -5.03
N ASP A 168 20.74 -0.95 -5.37
CA ASP A 168 20.82 -1.40 -6.76
C ASP A 168 19.43 -1.48 -7.39
N ALA A 169 18.43 -1.94 -6.62
CA ALA A 169 17.05 -1.96 -7.08
C ALA A 169 16.48 -0.55 -7.30
N LEU A 170 16.83 0.42 -6.45
CA LEU A 170 16.43 1.83 -6.63
C LEU A 170 17.04 2.43 -7.90
N ILE A 171 18.35 2.23 -8.10
CA ILE A 171 19.06 2.69 -9.30
C ILE A 171 18.43 2.07 -10.54
N GLY A 172 18.15 0.75 -10.52
CA GLY A 172 17.49 0.05 -11.62
C GLY A 172 16.11 0.64 -11.94
N TYR A 173 15.27 0.83 -10.92
CA TYR A 173 13.94 1.42 -11.08
C TYR A 173 14.00 2.82 -11.72
N TYR A 174 14.81 3.74 -11.18
CA TYR A 174 14.88 5.10 -11.70
C TYR A 174 15.51 5.14 -13.10
N SER A 175 16.44 4.23 -13.41
CA SER A 175 17.02 4.11 -14.75
C SER A 175 15.99 3.66 -15.79
N SER A 176 15.17 2.66 -15.46
CA SER A 176 14.04 2.24 -16.30
C SER A 176 12.99 3.35 -16.44
N LEU A 177 12.71 4.07 -15.35
CA LEU A 177 11.77 5.19 -15.33
C LEU A 177 12.23 6.34 -16.25
N LYS A 178 13.52 6.69 -16.20
CA LYS A 178 14.13 7.68 -17.07
C LYS A 178 13.90 7.31 -18.54
N HIS A 179 14.17 6.06 -18.91
CA HIS A 179 13.97 5.59 -20.28
C HIS A 179 12.50 5.69 -20.72
N ALA A 180 11.55 5.32 -19.87
CA ALA A 180 10.12 5.43 -20.18
C ALA A 180 9.67 6.88 -20.43
N ILE A 181 10.16 7.82 -19.62
CA ILE A 181 9.84 9.26 -19.75
C ILE A 181 10.47 9.84 -21.03
N GLU A 182 11.71 9.43 -21.37
CA GLU A 182 12.36 9.83 -22.61
C GLU A 182 11.61 9.28 -23.85
N GLN A 183 11.07 8.07 -23.78
CA GLN A 183 10.24 7.52 -24.87
C GLN A 183 8.93 8.26 -25.07
N GLU A 184 8.24 8.66 -23.99
CA GLU A 184 7.03 9.51 -24.06
C GLU A 184 7.33 10.83 -24.80
N THR A 185 8.49 11.42 -24.54
CA THR A 185 8.97 12.65 -25.20
C THR A 185 9.01 12.52 -26.72
N ILE A 186 9.46 11.36 -27.24
CA ILE A 186 9.63 11.11 -28.67
C ILE A 186 8.26 11.05 -29.37
N LEU A 187 7.23 10.54 -28.70
CA LEU A 187 5.89 10.42 -29.27
C LEU A 187 5.19 11.78 -29.36
N ASP A 188 5.38 12.65 -28.36
CA ASP A 188 4.80 14.00 -28.31
C ASP A 188 5.48 15.01 -29.25
N HIS A 189 6.71 14.74 -29.75
CA HIS A 189 7.43 15.63 -30.69
C HIS A 189 6.76 15.75 -32.07
N ASN A 190 5.68 15.02 -32.33
CA ASN A 190 4.86 15.19 -33.54
C ASN A 190 3.79 16.28 -33.39
N ASP A 191 3.59 16.83 -32.18
CA ASP A 191 2.73 17.99 -31.94
C ASP A 191 3.59 19.26 -31.84
N GLU A 192 3.54 20.12 -32.88
CA GLU A 192 4.28 21.40 -32.96
C GLU A 192 3.96 22.39 -31.81
N THR A 193 2.96 22.08 -30.97
CA THR A 193 2.49 22.93 -29.86
C THR A 193 3.23 22.65 -28.54
N PHE A 194 4.15 21.69 -28.51
CA PHE A 194 4.70 21.15 -27.27
C PHE A 194 6.17 21.52 -27.04
N SER A 195 6.45 22.41 -26.08
CA SER A 195 7.83 22.65 -25.65
C SER A 195 8.31 21.49 -24.77
N GLY A 196 9.25 20.69 -25.25
CA GLY A 196 9.86 19.56 -24.51
C GLY A 196 10.64 19.95 -23.23
N GLU A 197 10.61 21.22 -22.82
CA GLU A 197 11.34 21.76 -21.68
C GLU A 197 10.93 21.10 -20.35
N HIS A 198 9.63 20.87 -20.14
CA HIS A 198 9.14 20.21 -18.92
C HIS A 198 9.62 18.77 -18.82
N VAL A 199 9.76 18.04 -19.94
CA VAL A 199 10.30 16.68 -19.88
C VAL A 199 11.79 16.67 -19.52
N SER A 200 12.57 17.62 -20.06
CA SER A 200 13.98 17.78 -19.66
C SER A 200 14.14 18.02 -18.16
N GLN A 201 13.24 18.81 -17.55
CA GLN A 201 13.24 19.03 -16.10
C GLN A 201 12.94 17.74 -15.33
N VAL A 202 11.97 16.95 -15.79
CA VAL A 202 11.65 15.66 -15.18
C VAL A 202 12.83 14.69 -15.29
N VAL A 203 13.48 14.60 -16.45
CA VAL A 203 14.65 13.73 -16.64
C VAL A 203 15.76 14.11 -15.65
N LYS A 204 16.06 15.41 -15.49
CA LYS A 204 17.03 15.89 -14.49
C LYS A 204 16.63 15.53 -13.06
N LEU A 205 15.34 15.59 -12.74
CA LEU A 205 14.82 15.20 -11.43
C LEU A 205 15.06 13.70 -11.18
N VAL A 206 14.82 12.84 -12.17
CA VAL A 206 15.08 11.39 -12.08
C VAL A 206 16.59 11.12 -12.00
N GLU A 207 17.42 11.81 -12.76
CA GLU A 207 18.89 11.69 -12.67
C GLU A 207 19.43 12.06 -11.28
N ASN A 208 18.86 13.08 -10.65
CA ASN A 208 19.22 13.42 -9.27
C ASN A 208 18.82 12.29 -8.30
N LYS A 209 17.66 11.64 -8.51
CA LYS A 209 17.26 10.47 -7.72
C LYS A 209 18.17 9.26 -7.90
N ILE A 210 18.72 9.05 -9.09
CA ILE A 210 19.75 8.04 -9.32
C ILE A 210 21.00 8.35 -8.48
N LYS A 211 21.50 9.59 -8.54
CA LYS A 211 22.66 10.03 -7.74
C LYS A 211 22.43 9.93 -6.22
N GLU A 212 21.23 10.30 -5.77
CA GLU A 212 20.83 10.13 -4.36
C GLU A 212 20.83 8.65 -3.96
N SER A 213 20.36 7.76 -4.85
CA SER A 213 20.36 6.31 -4.61
C SER A 213 21.78 5.73 -4.60
N GLU A 214 22.68 6.23 -5.45
CA GLU A 214 24.11 5.85 -5.45
C GLU A 214 24.84 6.25 -4.16
N ALA A 215 24.40 7.34 -3.52
CA ALA A 215 24.95 7.82 -2.26
C ALA A 215 24.46 7.03 -1.03
N LEU A 216 23.45 6.17 -1.18
CA LEU A 216 23.04 5.26 -0.11
C LEU A 216 24.19 4.26 0.13
N GLY A 217 24.71 4.23 1.36
CA GLY A 217 25.74 3.28 1.76
C GLY A 217 25.25 1.85 1.49
N GLY A 218 25.97 1.10 0.67
CA GLY A 218 25.64 -0.29 0.37
C GLY A 218 25.63 -1.10 1.66
N GLY A 219 24.53 -1.80 1.93
CA GLY A 219 24.59 -2.94 2.84
C GLY A 219 25.68 -3.88 2.34
N GLU A 220 26.53 -4.35 3.23
CA GLU A 220 27.51 -5.39 2.89
C GLU A 220 26.76 -6.54 2.23
N SER A 221 27.02 -6.74 0.94
CA SER A 221 26.72 -7.99 0.27
C SER A 221 27.47 -9.07 1.03
N ILE A 222 26.74 -9.93 1.74
CA ILE A 222 27.26 -11.23 2.15
C ILE A 222 27.50 -11.97 0.83
N GLU A 223 28.73 -11.92 0.34
CA GLU A 223 29.20 -12.90 -0.62
C GLU A 223 29.10 -14.25 0.10
N GLU A 224 28.14 -15.06 -0.33
CA GLU A 224 28.15 -16.49 -0.03
C GLU A 224 29.45 -17.03 -0.60
N ASP A 225 30.43 -17.25 0.27
CA ASP A 225 31.65 -18.00 -0.02
C ASP A 225 31.22 -19.43 -0.41
N LEU A 226 30.96 -19.63 -1.71
CA LEU A 226 30.86 -20.94 -2.32
C LEU A 226 32.26 -21.56 -2.31
N ASP A 227 32.42 -22.55 -1.43
CA ASP A 227 33.56 -23.45 -1.36
C ASP A 227 33.99 -23.92 -2.75
N LYS A 228 35.15 -23.44 -3.22
CA LYS A 228 35.87 -24.07 -4.32
C LYS A 228 36.71 -25.20 -3.76
N GLU A 229 36.16 -26.40 -3.75
CA GLU A 229 36.97 -27.61 -3.76
C GLU A 229 37.86 -27.60 -5.01
N LYS A 230 39.16 -27.48 -4.80
CA LYS A 230 40.19 -27.79 -5.80
C LYS A 230 40.90 -29.04 -5.33
N ASP A 231 40.56 -30.14 -5.97
CA ASP A 231 41.30 -31.40 -5.92
C ASP A 231 42.77 -31.18 -6.32
N PRO A 232 43.71 -31.81 -5.61
CA PRO A 232 44.86 -32.38 -6.28
C PRO A 232 45.03 -33.85 -5.84
N GLY A 233 44.74 -34.78 -6.76
CA GLY A 233 45.32 -36.11 -6.70
C GLY A 233 46.80 -36.04 -7.04
N ASP A 234 47.66 -36.58 -6.18
CA ASP A 234 48.42 -37.79 -6.46
C ASP A 234 49.41 -38.12 -5.32
N ASP A 235 49.65 -39.43 -5.16
CA ASP A 235 50.80 -40.08 -4.55
C ASP A 235 50.88 -40.38 -3.03
N VAL A 236 50.26 -41.52 -2.68
CA VAL A 236 50.86 -42.75 -2.08
C VAL A 236 51.91 -42.67 -0.93
N PHE A 237 51.69 -43.55 0.07
CA PHE A 237 52.64 -44.28 0.96
C PHE A 237 52.70 -43.90 2.47
N ALA A 238 51.88 -44.63 3.24
CA ALA A 238 52.19 -45.40 4.46
C ALA A 238 52.58 -44.77 5.83
N HIS A 239 52.11 -45.52 6.84
CA HIS A 239 52.54 -45.68 8.23
C HIS A 239 51.91 -44.80 9.33
N THR A 240 51.05 -45.50 10.10
CA THR A 240 50.73 -45.33 11.53
C THR A 240 51.98 -45.44 12.42
N PRO A 241 51.92 -45.34 13.77
CA PRO A 241 51.05 -44.59 14.70
C PRO A 241 51.85 -43.94 15.89
N LYS A 242 51.09 -43.35 16.84
CA LYS A 242 51.35 -43.24 18.31
C LYS A 242 51.82 -41.90 18.87
N GLY A 243 51.19 -41.52 19.98
CA GLY A 243 51.89 -40.95 21.13
C GLY A 243 51.22 -39.74 21.76
N ASP A 244 50.43 -40.00 22.80
CA ASP A 244 50.19 -39.22 24.02
C ASP A 244 50.94 -37.88 24.17
N PHE A 245 50.25 -36.83 24.63
CA PHE A 245 50.58 -36.18 25.92
C PHE A 245 49.60 -35.03 26.25
N TYR A 246 49.09 -35.08 27.48
CA TYR A 246 48.27 -34.07 28.14
C TYR A 246 49.17 -32.97 28.72
N VAL A 247 48.96 -31.68 28.40
CA VAL A 247 49.39 -30.56 29.27
C VAL A 247 48.42 -29.37 29.12
N SER A 248 47.66 -29.08 30.19
CA SER A 248 47.05 -27.76 30.44
C SER A 248 48.00 -26.89 31.32
N PRO A 249 47.61 -25.69 31.77
CA PRO A 249 47.71 -24.41 31.07
C PRO A 249 48.60 -23.41 31.84
N LYS A 250 49.28 -22.47 31.17
CA LYS A 250 49.96 -21.36 31.87
C LYS A 250 49.27 -20.01 31.58
N LYS A 251 48.73 -19.44 32.65
CA LYS A 251 48.13 -18.11 32.79
C LYS A 251 49.19 -17.01 33.00
N ARG A 252 48.70 -15.77 32.79
CA ARG A 252 49.12 -14.43 33.27
C ARG A 252 49.80 -13.59 32.19
N SER A 253 49.45 -12.32 31.96
CA SER A 253 48.58 -11.37 32.68
C SER A 253 48.42 -10.12 31.79
N ALA A 254 47.19 -9.70 31.50
CA ALA A 254 46.49 -8.54 32.07
C ALA A 254 46.93 -7.15 31.55
N LEU A 255 46.04 -6.47 30.84
CA LEU A 255 45.60 -5.12 31.22
C LEU A 255 44.19 -4.84 30.67
N LYS A 256 43.35 -4.31 31.56
CA LYS A 256 41.90 -4.10 31.45
C LYS A 256 41.59 -2.82 30.67
N ALA A 257 40.66 -2.88 29.72
CA ALA A 257 39.84 -1.74 29.34
C ALA A 257 38.47 -1.91 30.04
N GLN A 258 38.11 -0.94 30.87
CA GLN A 258 36.88 -0.90 31.64
C GLN A 258 35.73 -0.50 30.72
N PHE A 259 34.71 -1.34 30.59
CA PHE A 259 33.38 -0.93 30.10
C PHE A 259 32.47 -0.72 31.31
N PRO A 260 31.66 0.36 31.35
CA PRO A 260 30.71 0.57 32.42
C PRO A 260 29.61 -0.49 32.34
N THR A 261 29.42 -1.21 33.44
CA THR A 261 28.32 -2.15 33.62
C THR A 261 27.04 -1.34 33.80
N VAL A 262 26.19 -1.25 32.77
CA VAL A 262 24.84 -0.69 32.92
C VAL A 262 24.01 -1.69 33.70
N SER A 263 23.93 -1.50 35.01
CA SER A 263 23.21 -2.35 35.95
C SER A 263 21.74 -2.01 36.11
N HIS A 264 21.02 -1.62 35.05
CA HIS A 264 19.56 -1.45 35.07
C HIS A 264 18.97 -1.61 33.66
N ILE A 265 18.39 -2.79 33.38
CA ILE A 265 17.47 -2.97 32.26
C ILE A 265 16.08 -2.60 32.78
N PRO A 266 15.40 -1.57 32.23
CA PRO A 266 14.05 -1.20 32.64
C PRO A 266 13.08 -2.39 32.45
N ASN A 267 12.23 -2.64 33.45
CA ASN A 267 11.29 -3.77 33.49
C ASN A 267 10.28 -3.84 32.32
N HIS A 268 10.23 -2.85 31.43
CA HIS A 268 9.40 -2.88 30.21
C HIS A 268 9.93 -3.85 29.13
N MET A 269 11.21 -4.27 29.22
CA MET A 269 11.83 -5.21 28.26
C MET A 269 11.63 -6.70 28.58
N LYS A 270 10.82 -7.05 29.60
CA LYS A 270 10.52 -8.46 29.96
C LYS A 270 9.16 -8.95 29.44
N ARG A 271 8.60 -8.32 28.41
CA ARG A 271 7.42 -8.90 27.75
C ARG A 271 7.89 -10.05 26.87
N PRO A 272 7.37 -11.28 27.03
CA PRO A 272 7.70 -12.37 26.11
C PRO A 272 7.26 -11.94 24.71
N VAL A 273 8.18 -12.04 23.75
CA VAL A 273 7.88 -11.84 22.34
C VAL A 273 6.75 -12.81 21.95
N ARG A 274 5.58 -12.26 21.61
CA ARG A 274 4.44 -13.06 21.17
C ARG A 274 4.38 -13.05 19.66
N LEU A 275 4.56 -14.23 19.05
CA LEU A 275 4.28 -14.42 17.63
C LEU A 275 2.76 -14.48 17.43
N ARG A 276 2.28 -13.81 16.40
CA ARG A 276 0.88 -13.75 16.02
C ARG A 276 0.78 -14.18 14.56
N HIS A 277 -0.03 -15.21 14.33
CA HIS A 277 -0.24 -15.79 13.00
C HIS A 277 -1.63 -15.42 12.51
N TYR A 278 -1.74 -15.09 11.23
CA TYR A 278 -3.00 -14.79 10.56
C TYR A 278 -2.84 -15.08 9.05
N TYR A 279 -3.94 -15.18 8.33
CA TYR A 279 -3.92 -15.38 6.88
C TYR A 279 -4.19 -14.07 6.14
N GLN A 280 -3.41 -13.82 5.09
CA GLN A 280 -3.58 -12.71 4.17
C GLN A 280 -3.48 -13.21 2.72
N GLY A 281 -4.15 -12.57 1.77
CA GLY A 281 -4.00 -12.87 0.34
C GLY A 281 -2.54 -12.78 -0.15
N THR A 282 -2.14 -13.66 -1.06
CA THR A 282 -0.75 -13.75 -1.58
C THR A 282 -0.35 -12.59 -2.50
N ALA A 283 -1.34 -11.90 -3.08
CA ALA A 283 -1.14 -10.74 -3.94
C ALA A 283 -0.68 -9.47 -3.18
N GLY A 284 -0.54 -9.52 -1.84
CA GLY A 284 -0.24 -8.34 -1.05
C GLY A 284 -1.43 -7.39 -0.97
N GLU A 285 -2.65 -7.91 -1.06
CA GLU A 285 -3.87 -7.15 -0.81
C GLU A 285 -4.22 -7.20 0.69
N ASP A 286 -4.97 -6.21 1.17
CA ASP A 286 -5.51 -6.19 2.53
C ASP A 286 -6.75 -7.09 2.63
N VAL A 287 -6.55 -8.37 2.31
CA VAL A 287 -7.56 -9.41 2.24
C VAL A 287 -7.28 -10.43 3.34
N TYR A 288 -8.18 -10.54 4.31
CA TYR A 288 -8.03 -11.32 5.54
C TYR A 288 -9.17 -12.32 5.69
N LEU A 289 -8.95 -13.39 6.46
CA LEU A 289 -10.03 -14.31 6.82
C LEU A 289 -11.05 -13.64 7.75
N SER A 290 -12.32 -14.00 7.62
CA SER A 290 -13.32 -13.62 8.61
C SER A 290 -12.99 -14.22 9.98
N LYS A 291 -13.40 -13.56 11.06
CA LYS A 291 -13.17 -14.02 12.44
C LYS A 291 -13.71 -15.43 12.71
N LEU A 292 -14.80 -15.83 12.06
CA LEU A 292 -15.37 -17.17 12.20
C LEU A 292 -14.46 -18.20 11.52
N ASP A 293 -14.01 -17.91 10.30
CA ASP A 293 -13.15 -18.78 9.52
C ASP A 293 -11.77 -18.96 10.17
N SER A 294 -11.20 -17.88 10.74
CA SER A 294 -10.00 -17.96 11.58
C SER A 294 -10.18 -18.88 12.80
N LYS A 295 -11.36 -18.88 13.44
CA LYS A 295 -11.68 -19.79 14.56
C LYS A 295 -11.85 -21.24 14.11
N ILE A 296 -12.45 -21.48 12.95
CA ILE A 296 -12.56 -22.82 12.36
C ILE A 296 -11.16 -23.39 12.15
N MET A 297 -10.26 -22.61 11.54
CA MET A 297 -8.86 -23.00 11.34
C MET A 297 -8.13 -23.27 12.67
N GLN A 298 -8.30 -22.42 13.67
CA GLN A 298 -7.73 -22.64 15.00
C GLN A 298 -8.25 -23.92 15.67
N THR A 299 -9.53 -24.25 15.46
CA THR A 299 -10.14 -25.45 16.05
C THR A 299 -9.65 -26.71 15.33
N ALA A 300 -9.50 -26.64 14.00
CA ALA A 300 -9.04 -27.76 13.19
C ALA A 300 -7.58 -28.14 13.46
N PHE A 301 -6.69 -27.15 13.61
CA PHE A 301 -5.25 -27.38 13.77
C PHE A 301 -4.74 -27.13 15.22
N GLY A 302 -5.64 -26.77 16.13
CA GLY A 302 -5.35 -26.36 17.52
C GLY A 302 -4.79 -24.94 17.67
N SER A 303 -3.97 -24.49 16.72
CA SER A 303 -3.43 -23.13 16.65
C SER A 303 -3.13 -22.76 15.20
N LEU A 304 -3.20 -21.48 14.83
CA LEU A 304 -2.85 -21.03 13.48
C LEU A 304 -1.41 -21.36 13.12
N ASP A 305 -0.48 -21.37 14.08
CA ASP A 305 0.94 -21.72 13.87
C ASP A 305 1.15 -23.13 13.30
N LYS A 306 0.15 -24.02 13.48
CA LYS A 306 0.19 -25.41 13.02
C LYS A 306 -0.62 -25.65 11.74
N SER A 307 -1.33 -24.64 11.25
CA SER A 307 -2.11 -24.77 10.04
C SER A 307 -1.21 -24.62 8.78
N PRO A 308 -1.70 -24.99 7.59
CA PRO A 308 -0.87 -24.93 6.38
C PRO A 308 -0.39 -23.50 6.07
N ALA A 309 0.89 -23.33 5.74
CA ALA A 309 1.44 -22.00 5.44
C ALA A 309 0.79 -21.34 4.21
N LEU A 310 0.29 -22.12 3.26
CA LEU A 310 -0.40 -21.69 2.06
C LEU A 310 -1.71 -22.47 1.93
N ILE A 311 -2.81 -21.78 1.64
CA ILE A 311 -4.12 -22.37 1.41
C ILE A 311 -4.71 -21.80 0.12
N ASN A 312 -5.39 -22.63 -0.65
CA ASN A 312 -6.16 -22.22 -1.82
C ASN A 312 -7.62 -22.58 -1.57
N VAL A 313 -8.47 -21.58 -1.35
CA VAL A 313 -9.80 -21.76 -0.77
C VAL A 313 -10.90 -21.15 -1.64
N PRO A 314 -12.05 -21.83 -1.82
CA PRO A 314 -13.21 -21.28 -2.50
C PRO A 314 -13.84 -20.19 -1.65
N VAL A 315 -14.05 -19.03 -2.27
CA VAL A 315 -14.62 -17.86 -1.63
C VAL A 315 -16.13 -17.94 -1.70
N GLU A 316 -16.77 -17.93 -0.52
CA GLU A 316 -18.22 -17.86 -0.39
C GLU A 316 -18.72 -16.42 -0.52
N ALA A 317 -18.05 -15.50 0.17
CA ALA A 317 -18.37 -14.07 0.17
C ALA A 317 -17.16 -13.23 0.54
N VAL A 318 -17.18 -11.97 0.11
CA VAL A 318 -16.20 -10.95 0.50
C VAL A 318 -16.97 -9.76 1.06
N THR A 319 -16.60 -9.33 2.27
CA THR A 319 -17.18 -8.16 2.92
C THR A 319 -16.11 -7.09 3.06
N GLN A 320 -16.34 -5.90 2.52
CA GLN A 320 -15.48 -4.76 2.78
C GLN A 320 -15.76 -4.19 4.18
N ALA A 321 -14.71 -3.97 4.96
CA ALA A 321 -14.79 -3.42 6.30
C ALA A 321 -13.78 -2.27 6.46
N LYS A 322 -14.12 -1.27 7.28
CA LYS A 322 -13.17 -0.26 7.73
C LYS A 322 -12.54 -0.70 9.05
N VAL A 323 -11.23 -0.55 9.16
CA VAL A 323 -10.49 -0.88 10.38
C VAL A 323 -10.88 0.09 11.48
N THR A 324 -11.57 -0.41 12.50
CA THR A 324 -11.91 0.36 13.70
C THR A 324 -10.86 0.14 14.80
N ARG A 325 -10.84 1.03 15.80
CA ARG A 325 -10.00 0.85 17.00
C ARG A 325 -10.30 -0.44 17.76
N GLU A 326 -11.53 -0.96 17.62
CA GLU A 326 -11.94 -2.23 18.22
C GLU A 326 -11.34 -3.42 17.47
N MET A 327 -11.33 -3.38 16.13
CA MET A 327 -10.69 -4.40 15.30
C MET A 327 -9.18 -4.46 15.57
N LYS A 328 -8.52 -3.32 15.78
CA LYS A 328 -7.09 -3.25 16.11
C LYS A 328 -6.70 -3.93 17.43
N ARG A 329 -7.66 -4.39 18.25
CA ARG A 329 -7.37 -5.25 19.41
C ARG A 329 -6.98 -6.67 19.00
N ASP A 330 -7.41 -7.10 17.82
CA ASP A 330 -7.01 -8.37 17.23
C ASP A 330 -5.67 -8.18 16.51
N ALA A 331 -4.74 -9.11 16.74
CA ALA A 331 -3.37 -8.98 16.24
C ALA A 331 -3.26 -8.92 14.71
N GLU A 332 -4.25 -9.48 14.01
CA GLU A 332 -4.39 -9.49 12.55
C GLU A 332 -4.71 -8.12 11.95
N TYR A 333 -5.18 -7.14 12.75
CA TYR A 333 -5.51 -5.79 12.27
C TYR A 333 -4.69 -4.69 12.95
N GLU A 334 -3.94 -5.01 14.00
CA GLU A 334 -3.20 -4.02 14.80
C GLU A 334 -2.17 -3.24 13.95
N HIS A 335 -1.61 -3.81 12.88
CA HIS A 335 -0.66 -3.13 11.99
C HIS A 335 -1.30 -2.12 11.02
N LEU A 336 -2.62 -2.19 10.88
CA LEU A 336 -3.35 -1.37 9.94
C LEU A 336 -3.67 0.00 10.56
N SER A 337 -3.62 1.04 9.75
CA SER A 337 -4.11 2.35 10.17
C SER A 337 -5.63 2.30 10.37
N THR A 338 -6.12 3.12 11.29
CA THR A 338 -7.55 3.31 11.52
C THR A 338 -8.19 3.84 10.24
N ASP A 339 -9.43 3.44 9.98
CA ASP A 339 -10.22 3.77 8.79
C ASP A 339 -9.68 3.24 7.46
N SER A 340 -8.60 2.43 7.48
CA SER A 340 -8.20 1.70 6.28
C SER A 340 -9.28 0.69 5.89
N THR A 341 -9.53 0.57 4.57
CA THR A 341 -10.46 -0.41 4.04
C THR A 341 -9.75 -1.74 3.85
N ILE A 342 -10.36 -2.81 4.37
CA ILE A 342 -9.92 -4.20 4.19
C ILE A 342 -11.05 -5.05 3.64
N SER A 343 -10.68 -6.20 3.08
CA SER A 343 -11.62 -7.22 2.62
C SER A 343 -11.58 -8.42 3.56
N LEU A 344 -12.71 -8.76 4.16
CA LEU A 344 -12.89 -9.96 4.96
C LEU A 344 -13.49 -11.06 4.11
N VAL A 345 -12.77 -12.17 3.98
CA VAL A 345 -13.13 -13.30 3.13
C VAL A 345 -13.75 -14.39 3.96
N GLU A 346 -14.87 -14.89 3.45
CA GLU A 346 -15.62 -16.00 4.00
C GLU A 346 -15.41 -17.22 3.11
N ILE A 347 -14.98 -18.34 3.70
CA ILE A 347 -14.64 -19.56 2.97
C ILE A 347 -15.84 -20.50 2.93
N ASP A 348 -16.03 -21.16 1.78
CA ASP A 348 -16.94 -22.29 1.66
C ASP A 348 -16.23 -23.59 2.06
N TRP A 349 -16.19 -23.86 3.37
CA TRP A 349 -15.47 -25.02 3.92
C TRP A 349 -15.99 -26.37 3.43
N GLU A 350 -17.25 -26.44 2.98
CA GLU A 350 -17.85 -27.67 2.42
C GLU A 350 -17.19 -28.08 1.10
N LYS A 351 -16.52 -27.14 0.41
CA LYS A 351 -15.83 -27.37 -0.87
C LYS A 351 -14.32 -27.55 -0.70
N THR A 352 -13.83 -27.71 0.53
CA THR A 352 -12.40 -27.87 0.82
C THR A 352 -12.12 -29.06 1.70
N ASP A 353 -11.01 -29.74 1.46
CA ASP A 353 -10.52 -30.84 2.30
C ASP A 353 -9.56 -30.37 3.41
N ILE A 354 -9.41 -29.06 3.61
CA ILE A 354 -8.48 -28.49 4.61
C ILE A 354 -8.96 -28.77 6.03
N VAL A 355 -10.27 -28.75 6.26
CA VAL A 355 -10.89 -28.93 7.58
C VAL A 355 -11.76 -30.19 7.56
N THR A 356 -11.63 -31.02 8.60
CA THR A 356 -12.40 -32.26 8.68
C THR A 356 -13.89 -31.99 8.91
N PRO A 357 -14.79 -32.85 8.40
CA PRO A 357 -16.23 -32.71 8.63
C PRO A 357 -16.62 -32.68 10.12
N GLU A 358 -15.88 -33.37 10.97
CA GLU A 358 -16.08 -33.42 12.43
C GLU A 358 -16.01 -32.03 13.07
N VAL A 359 -15.04 -31.22 12.65
CA VAL A 359 -14.89 -29.84 13.15
C VAL A 359 -16.01 -28.96 12.60
N LEU A 360 -16.38 -29.15 11.33
CA LEU A 360 -17.43 -28.34 10.68
C LEU A 360 -18.79 -28.50 11.37
N VAL A 361 -19.12 -29.70 11.88
CA VAL A 361 -20.37 -29.96 12.63
C VAL A 361 -20.53 -28.99 13.81
N ALA A 362 -19.45 -28.59 14.49
CA ALA A 362 -19.51 -27.64 15.60
C ALA A 362 -19.84 -26.20 15.16
N PHE A 363 -19.64 -25.86 13.89
CA PHE A 363 -19.80 -24.50 13.34
C PHE A 363 -20.95 -24.36 12.33
N THR A 364 -21.63 -25.45 11.95
CA THR A 364 -22.74 -25.46 10.98
C THR A 364 -23.82 -24.41 11.28
N ASP A 365 -24.23 -24.30 12.54
CA ASP A 365 -25.22 -23.31 12.99
C ASP A 365 -24.71 -21.87 12.78
N ALA A 366 -23.44 -21.61 13.08
CA ALA A 366 -22.84 -20.29 12.92
C ALA A 366 -22.69 -19.91 11.43
N ILE A 367 -22.28 -20.87 10.59
CA ILE A 367 -22.16 -20.70 9.14
C ILE A 367 -23.54 -20.45 8.52
N SER A 368 -24.55 -21.23 8.92
CA SER A 368 -25.94 -21.09 8.44
C SER A 368 -26.53 -19.72 8.82
N ARG A 369 -26.38 -19.30 10.08
CA ARG A 369 -26.81 -17.96 10.52
C ARG A 369 -26.13 -16.84 9.74
N ARG A 370 -24.84 -16.99 9.42
CA ARG A 370 -24.09 -16.04 8.57
C ARG A 370 -24.67 -15.99 7.16
N ARG A 371 -24.91 -17.15 6.53
CA ARG A 371 -25.57 -17.27 5.20
C ARG A 371 -26.91 -16.54 5.20
N GLU A 372 -27.79 -16.83 6.15
CA GLU A 372 -29.11 -16.23 6.27
C GLU A 372 -29.06 -14.71 6.48
N ALA A 373 -28.14 -14.22 7.33
CA ALA A 373 -27.97 -12.79 7.57
C ALA A 373 -27.56 -12.05 6.29
N ARG A 374 -26.62 -12.61 5.52
CA ARG A 374 -26.19 -12.03 4.22
C ARG A 374 -27.34 -12.01 3.21
N GLU A 375 -28.11 -13.10 3.12
CA GLU A 375 -29.27 -13.13 2.24
C GLU A 375 -30.34 -12.10 2.64
N LYS A 376 -30.57 -11.91 3.94
CA LYS A 376 -31.50 -10.90 4.45
C LYS A 376 -31.05 -9.49 4.06
N VAL A 377 -29.76 -9.17 4.20
CA VAL A 377 -29.19 -7.89 3.76
C VAL A 377 -29.37 -7.73 2.25
N LYS A 378 -29.00 -8.73 1.44
CA LYS A 378 -29.16 -8.70 -0.02
C LYS A 378 -30.62 -8.53 -0.46
N ARG A 379 -31.57 -9.16 0.23
CA ARG A 379 -33.02 -8.97 -0.02
C ARG A 379 -33.46 -7.55 0.32
N ALA A 380 -33.00 -6.99 1.44
CA ALA A 380 -33.30 -5.62 1.85
C ALA A 380 -32.73 -4.57 0.89
N GLU A 381 -31.47 -4.72 0.46
CA GLU A 381 -30.82 -3.85 -0.53
C GLU A 381 -31.56 -3.86 -1.86
N ARG A 382 -31.92 -5.05 -2.38
CA ARG A 382 -32.73 -5.17 -3.61
C ARG A 382 -34.09 -4.50 -3.48
N ALA A 383 -34.74 -4.62 -2.32
CA ALA A 383 -36.02 -3.97 -2.07
C ALA A 383 -35.87 -2.43 -2.00
N ALA A 384 -34.80 -1.93 -1.37
CA ALA A 384 -34.49 -0.51 -1.30
C ALA A 384 -34.15 0.06 -2.69
N GLN A 385 -33.32 -0.63 -3.47
CA GLN A 385 -32.95 -0.22 -4.82
C GLN A 385 -34.16 -0.14 -5.75
N LYS A 386 -35.11 -1.07 -5.64
CA LYS A 386 -36.39 -1.00 -6.37
C LYS A 386 -37.24 0.21 -5.96
N LYS A 387 -37.21 0.60 -4.69
CA LYS A 387 -37.93 1.80 -4.21
C LYS A 387 -37.29 3.08 -4.75
N ILE A 388 -35.96 3.18 -4.72
CA ILE A 388 -35.20 4.30 -5.30
C ILE A 388 -35.44 4.38 -6.81
N GLN A 389 -35.37 3.26 -7.52
CA GLN A 389 -35.64 3.24 -8.96
C GLN A 389 -37.08 3.67 -9.28
N LYS A 390 -38.06 3.24 -8.47
CA LYS A 390 -39.44 3.68 -8.63
C LYS A 390 -39.61 5.17 -8.34
N SER A 391 -38.91 5.73 -7.35
CA SER A 391 -38.97 7.17 -7.08
C SER A 391 -38.30 7.99 -8.18
N MET A 392 -37.12 7.57 -8.67
CA MET A 392 -36.46 8.24 -9.79
C MET A 392 -37.33 8.24 -11.05
N ARG A 393 -37.96 7.10 -11.37
CA ARG A 393 -38.90 7.03 -12.51
C ARG A 393 -40.10 7.96 -12.33
N TYR A 394 -40.67 8.03 -11.13
CA TYR A 394 -41.78 8.94 -10.85
C TYR A 394 -41.37 10.42 -10.99
N GLU A 395 -40.15 10.76 -10.56
CA GLU A 395 -39.59 12.11 -10.65
C GLU A 395 -39.26 12.49 -12.11
N GLU A 396 -38.79 11.53 -12.91
CA GLU A 396 -38.57 11.68 -14.35
C GLU A 396 -39.91 11.86 -15.10
N ASP A 397 -40.91 11.01 -14.84
CA ASP A 397 -42.25 11.12 -15.45
C ASP A 397 -42.91 12.50 -15.16
N TYR A 398 -42.73 13.06 -13.96
CA TYR A 398 -43.32 14.35 -13.57
C TYR A 398 -42.63 15.57 -14.25
N TYR A 399 -41.37 15.44 -14.68
CA TYR A 399 -40.62 16.54 -15.31
C TYR A 399 -40.88 16.64 -16.83
N TYR A 400 -41.45 15.60 -17.45
CA TYR A 400 -41.78 15.58 -18.88
C TYR A 400 -43.25 15.93 -19.19
N ASP A 401 -44.10 16.08 -18.17
CA ASP A 401 -45.52 16.45 -18.34
C ASP A 401 -45.76 17.98 -18.36
N ASP A 402 -44.75 18.82 -18.10
CA ASP A 402 -44.88 20.30 -18.06
C ASP A 402 -44.61 21.01 -19.42
N ASP A 403 -44.24 20.28 -20.48
CA ASP A 403 -43.92 20.87 -21.80
C ASP A 403 -45.11 20.93 -22.80
N ASP A 404 -46.34 20.62 -22.36
CA ASP A 404 -47.55 20.58 -23.22
C ASP A 404 -48.60 21.67 -22.87
N TYR A 405 -48.15 22.87 -22.50
CA TYR A 405 -48.99 24.07 -22.46
C TYR A 405 -48.81 24.91 -23.74
N ASP A 406 -49.60 24.57 -24.75
CA ASP A 406 -50.01 25.48 -25.83
C ASP A 406 -51.06 26.46 -25.29
N ASP A 407 -50.77 27.76 -25.32
CA ASP A 407 -51.82 28.75 -25.57
C ASP A 407 -51.25 30.02 -26.20
N GLY A 408 -51.72 30.28 -27.42
CA GLY A 408 -51.52 31.53 -28.11
C GLY A 408 -52.35 32.63 -27.46
N TYR A 409 -51.69 33.74 -27.11
CA TYR A 409 -52.37 35.02 -26.92
C TYR A 409 -51.50 36.13 -27.54
N GLU A 410 -51.96 36.64 -28.68
CA GLU A 410 -51.62 37.97 -29.16
C GLU A 410 -52.19 38.99 -28.16
N ASP A 411 -51.38 39.94 -27.69
CA ASP A 411 -51.88 41.29 -27.46
C ASP A 411 -50.76 42.32 -27.48
N GLU A 412 -50.96 43.31 -28.35
CA GLU A 412 -50.20 44.55 -28.47
C GLU A 412 -50.34 45.39 -27.19
N TYR A 413 -49.26 45.91 -26.61
CA TYR A 413 -49.28 47.27 -26.04
C TYR A 413 -47.92 47.96 -26.10
N GLN A 414 -48.02 49.25 -26.37
CA GLN A 414 -46.99 50.18 -26.79
C GLN A 414 -46.03 50.60 -25.66
N THR A 415 -44.83 50.95 -26.12
CA THR A 415 -43.83 51.88 -25.55
C THR A 415 -44.27 52.72 -24.35
N ASN A 416 -43.48 52.68 -23.25
CA ASN A 416 -42.76 53.85 -22.71
C ASN A 416 -42.09 53.53 -21.35
N GLY A 417 -40.83 53.97 -21.20
CA GLY A 417 -40.19 54.15 -19.88
C GLY A 417 -38.83 53.49 -19.76
N GLY A 418 -37.75 54.26 -19.89
CA GLY A 418 -36.36 53.78 -19.87
C GLY A 418 -35.65 53.79 -18.50
N LEU A 419 -34.65 52.90 -18.44
CA LEU A 419 -33.36 52.89 -17.69
C LEU A 419 -33.37 52.92 -16.14
N PRO A 420 -32.35 52.38 -15.42
CA PRO A 420 -30.99 51.98 -15.87
C PRO A 420 -30.55 50.54 -15.43
N PRO A 421 -29.31 50.08 -15.75
CA PRO A 421 -28.88 48.68 -15.60
C PRO A 421 -28.11 48.44 -14.30
N LEU A 422 -28.49 47.41 -13.54
CA LEU A 422 -27.74 46.86 -12.39
C LEU A 422 -28.24 45.43 -12.18
N ASP A 423 -27.49 44.41 -11.80
CA ASP A 423 -26.06 44.13 -11.73
C ASP A 423 -26.03 42.61 -11.48
N LEU A 424 -25.29 41.85 -12.29
CA LEU A 424 -25.32 40.38 -12.27
C LEU A 424 -24.37 39.84 -11.18
N PHE A 425 -24.59 40.26 -9.94
CA PHE A 425 -23.83 39.84 -8.76
C PHE A 425 -24.72 39.92 -7.53
N ASP A 426 -25.55 38.89 -7.29
CA ASP A 426 -25.95 38.46 -5.92
C ASP A 426 -26.91 37.25 -5.95
N CYS A 427 -26.42 36.08 -6.38
CA CYS A 427 -27.10 34.82 -6.05
C CYS A 427 -26.15 33.61 -6.07
N VAL A 428 -25.00 33.70 -5.42
CA VAL A 428 -24.22 32.51 -5.00
C VAL A 428 -23.73 32.68 -3.57
N THR A 429 -24.67 32.86 -2.64
CA THR A 429 -24.43 32.54 -1.23
C THR A 429 -25.75 32.10 -0.61
N LYS A 430 -25.93 30.77 -0.52
CA LYS A 430 -26.66 30.05 0.55
C LYS A 430 -26.98 28.60 0.11
N VAL A 431 -25.98 27.72 0.14
CA VAL A 431 -26.15 26.32 0.58
C VAL A 431 -24.81 25.83 1.15
N VAL A 432 -24.45 26.32 2.34
CA VAL A 432 -23.55 25.59 3.25
C VAL A 432 -24.39 25.28 4.47
N ASP A 433 -25.04 24.13 4.44
CA ASP A 433 -25.39 23.35 5.63
C ASP A 433 -26.04 22.04 5.20
N LYS A 434 -25.23 20.97 5.21
CA LYS A 434 -25.55 19.69 5.86
C LYS A 434 -24.49 18.65 5.55
N ARG A 435 -23.81 18.23 6.63
CA ARG A 435 -23.15 16.93 6.87
C ARG A 435 -22.01 16.58 5.93
N TRP A 436 -20.79 16.54 6.47
CA TRP A 436 -20.04 15.30 6.72
C TRP A 436 -19.26 15.45 8.04
#